data_AF-A0A6A6MLY9-F1
#
_entry.id   AF-A0A6A6MLY9-F1
#
_cell.length_a   1.000
_cell.length_b   1.000
_cell.length_c   1.000
_cell.angle_alpha   90.00
_cell.angle_beta   90.00
_cell.angle_gamma   90.00
#
_symmetry.space_group_name_H-M   'P 1'
#
loop_
_entity.id
_entity.type
_entity.pdbx_description
1 polymer ?
#
loop_
_entity_poly.entity_id
_entity_poly.type
_entity_poly.pdbx_seq_one_letter_code
_entity_poly.pdbx_strand_id
1 'polypeptide(L)'
;MRRALGLLRSLETLLLRVNIANEGLKQVLKEHEDVGSRIDNHMKLRNTMKECLKTIKLLPPNFPVPNFANTYAIREFCLQNASLLFCTTSSSVKLHTEGMKPLHFLVIDEAAQLKECESTIPLKLSGLHHAILVGDERQLPAMVNSKISEKAGFGRSLFERLVKLGYKKHLLNIQYRMHPSISLFPNREFYGNQILDAPNVKEISHKRCFLKGNIYGSYSFINIIHGKEKFGELQSLKNMVEVAVIADIVANLFEEFIGSKKKVSIGIISPYKAQVLAIQEKIVKYSSNSDGDFSVSVRSIDGFQGGEEDVIIFSTVRNNNKGSVGFLSSCQRANVALTRARHSLWILGNESTLSKSGSIWRKLVSDAKERGCFYNANEDKRLAQSIIAALLELNKLDTLLQMDSDLFRMARWKVFFSDNFRRSMAKLEDVEIRKEVISLLAKLSNGWRQSGKKKRMKSQDGFFSIVRAIWG
;
A
#
# COMPACT_ATOMS: atom_id res chain seq x y z
N MET A 1 -24.89 22.36 -24.34
CA MET A 1 -23.67 21.56 -24.65
C MET A 1 -23.73 20.11 -24.16
N ARG A 2 -23.92 19.80 -22.86
CA ARG A 2 -23.97 18.39 -22.37
C ARG A 2 -25.02 17.51 -23.08
N ARG A 3 -26.21 18.05 -23.35
CA ARG A 3 -27.26 17.37 -24.15
C ARG A 3 -26.81 17.10 -25.59
N ALA A 4 -26.18 18.08 -26.24
CA ALA A 4 -25.63 17.92 -27.59
C ALA A 4 -24.52 16.86 -27.63
N LEU A 5 -23.63 16.83 -26.63
CA LEU A 5 -22.58 15.83 -26.51
C LEU A 5 -23.14 14.41 -26.31
N GLY A 6 -24.19 14.27 -25.49
CA GLY A 6 -24.90 13.01 -25.31
C GLY A 6 -25.56 12.51 -26.60
N LEU A 7 -26.23 13.41 -27.34
CA LEU A 7 -26.86 13.09 -28.61
C LEU A 7 -25.83 12.72 -29.70
N LEU A 8 -24.67 13.38 -29.75
CA LEU A 8 -23.57 13.05 -30.67
C LEU A 8 -22.99 11.66 -30.41
N ARG A 9 -22.78 11.29 -29.14
CA ARG A 9 -22.34 9.93 -28.77
C ARG A 9 -23.39 8.87 -29.12
N SER A 10 -24.66 9.18 -28.91
CA SER A 10 -25.77 8.31 -29.31
C SER A 10 -25.79 8.12 -30.84
N LEU A 11 -25.53 9.19 -31.60
CA LEU A 11 -25.45 9.16 -33.04
C LEU A 11 -24.29 8.29 -33.54
N GLU A 12 -23.10 8.46 -32.96
CA GLU A 12 -21.92 7.63 -33.25
C GLU A 12 -22.19 6.15 -33.01
N THR A 13 -22.81 5.82 -31.87
CA THR A 13 -23.18 4.44 -31.52
C THR A 13 -24.19 3.85 -32.50
N LEU A 14 -25.15 4.65 -32.97
CA LEU A 14 -26.14 4.23 -33.96
C LEU A 14 -25.52 4.06 -35.35
N LEU A 15 -24.61 4.95 -35.76
CA LEU A 15 -23.88 4.84 -37.02
C LEU A 15 -23.01 3.58 -37.08
N LEU A 16 -22.37 3.20 -35.97
CA LEU A 16 -21.59 1.96 -35.88
C LEU A 16 -22.45 0.69 -35.94
N ARG A 17 -23.73 0.77 -35.56
CA ARG A 17 -24.67 -0.36 -35.60
C ARG A 17 -25.34 -0.54 -36.96
N VAL A 18 -25.43 0.51 -37.77
CA VAL A 18 -25.94 0.41 -39.13
C VAL A 18 -24.75 0.08 -40.04
N ASN A 19 -24.74 -1.10 -40.65
CA ASN A 19 -23.70 -1.48 -41.61
C ASN A 19 -23.99 -0.80 -42.96
N ILE A 20 -23.44 0.40 -43.16
CA ILE A 20 -23.84 1.26 -44.29
C ILE A 20 -22.87 1.13 -45.46
N ALA A 21 -23.30 0.52 -46.56
CA ALA A 21 -22.74 0.82 -47.87
C ALA A 21 -23.16 2.26 -48.28
N ASN A 22 -22.28 3.01 -48.96
CA ASN A 22 -22.47 4.45 -49.30
C ASN A 22 -23.87 4.82 -49.86
N GLU A 23 -24.53 3.89 -50.56
CA GLU A 23 -25.89 4.04 -51.10
C GLU A 23 -26.98 4.16 -50.00
N GLY A 24 -26.87 3.39 -48.91
CA GLY A 24 -27.84 3.39 -47.81
C GLY A 24 -27.82 4.67 -46.97
N LEU A 25 -26.66 5.32 -46.84
CA LEU A 25 -26.52 6.62 -46.14
C LEU A 25 -27.21 7.73 -46.92
N LYS A 26 -27.10 7.70 -48.26
CA LYS A 26 -27.80 8.65 -49.16
C LYS A 26 -29.31 8.50 -49.09
N GLN A 27 -29.84 7.27 -48.92
CA GLN A 27 -31.26 7.03 -48.72
C GLN A 27 -31.79 7.54 -47.36
N VAL A 28 -31.03 7.38 -46.27
CA VAL A 28 -31.41 7.94 -44.95
C VAL A 28 -31.47 9.48 -44.99
N LEU A 29 -30.64 10.12 -45.81
CA LEU A 29 -30.59 11.57 -45.99
C LEU A 29 -31.63 12.13 -46.97
N LYS A 30 -32.17 11.32 -47.91
CA LYS A 30 -33.22 11.73 -48.85
C LYS A 30 -34.62 11.48 -48.27
N GLU A 31 -35.51 12.46 -48.40
CA GLU A 31 -36.81 12.53 -47.73
C GLU A 31 -37.90 11.54 -48.22
N HIS A 32 -37.57 10.42 -48.86
CA HIS A 32 -38.61 9.53 -49.41
C HIS A 32 -38.95 8.33 -48.51
N GLU A 33 -40.24 8.02 -48.52
CA GLU A 33 -40.98 7.08 -47.68
C GLU A 33 -40.73 5.59 -48.02
N ASP A 34 -40.73 4.81 -46.93
CA ASP A 34 -41.31 3.47 -46.73
C ASP A 34 -40.80 2.24 -47.52
N VAL A 35 -40.03 1.36 -46.84
CA VAL A 35 -40.07 -0.12 -47.01
C VAL A 35 -39.66 -0.82 -45.70
N GLY A 36 -40.52 -1.73 -45.23
CA GLY A 36 -40.55 -2.40 -43.92
C GLY A 36 -39.35 -3.27 -43.49
N SER A 37 -39.23 -3.39 -42.16
CA SER A 37 -38.36 -4.27 -41.34
C SER A 37 -36.88 -3.90 -41.11
N ARG A 38 -36.25 -3.06 -41.96
CA ARG A 38 -34.97 -2.38 -41.62
C ARG A 38 -35.18 -1.01 -40.95
N ILE A 39 -36.43 -0.57 -40.83
CA ILE A 39 -36.85 0.81 -40.53
C ILE A 39 -36.45 1.30 -39.14
N ASP A 40 -36.49 0.47 -38.09
CA ASP A 40 -36.44 1.00 -36.71
C ASP A 40 -35.09 1.67 -36.36
N ASN A 41 -33.96 1.07 -36.79
CA ASN A 41 -32.64 1.66 -36.55
C ASN A 41 -32.38 2.88 -37.45
N HIS A 42 -32.84 2.87 -38.70
CA HIS A 42 -32.69 4.01 -39.62
C HIS A 42 -33.58 5.20 -39.22
N MET A 43 -34.79 4.93 -38.73
CA MET A 43 -35.72 5.94 -38.23
C MET A 43 -35.24 6.53 -36.90
N LYS A 44 -34.70 5.72 -35.98
CA LYS A 44 -34.01 6.17 -34.76
C LYS A 44 -32.77 7.02 -35.08
N LEU A 45 -31.97 6.61 -36.06
CA LEU A 45 -30.81 7.38 -36.52
C LEU A 45 -31.26 8.74 -37.09
N ARG A 46 -32.27 8.77 -37.96
CA ARG A 46 -32.83 10.00 -38.54
C ARG A 46 -33.40 10.93 -37.48
N ASN A 47 -34.13 10.41 -36.50
CA ASN A 47 -34.69 11.20 -35.40
C ASN A 47 -33.57 11.77 -34.50
N THR A 48 -32.57 10.95 -34.18
CA THR A 48 -31.39 11.39 -33.41
C THR A 48 -30.60 12.45 -34.17
N MET A 49 -30.43 12.32 -35.49
CA MET A 49 -29.79 13.34 -36.35
C MET A 49 -30.58 14.65 -36.35
N LYS A 50 -31.91 14.60 -36.51
CA LYS A 50 -32.77 15.79 -36.47
C LYS A 50 -32.69 16.49 -35.12
N GLU A 51 -32.70 15.73 -34.03
CA GLU A 51 -32.58 16.28 -32.67
C GLU A 51 -31.18 16.83 -32.37
N CYS A 52 -30.12 16.16 -32.84
CA CYS A 52 -28.75 16.66 -32.85
C CYS A 52 -28.65 18.01 -33.57
N LEU A 53 -29.11 18.07 -34.82
CA LEU A 53 -29.05 19.27 -35.64
C LEU A 53 -29.85 20.41 -35.02
N LYS A 54 -31.06 20.13 -34.49
CA LYS A 54 -31.86 21.13 -33.78
C LYS A 54 -31.11 21.63 -32.54
N THR A 55 -30.51 20.74 -31.76
CA THR A 55 -29.76 21.09 -30.54
C THR A 55 -28.49 21.88 -30.87
N ILE A 56 -27.77 21.52 -31.93
CA ILE A 56 -26.56 22.22 -32.40
C ILE A 56 -26.93 23.60 -32.94
N LYS A 57 -28.02 23.73 -33.69
CA LYS A 57 -28.54 25.04 -34.16
C LYS A 57 -28.98 25.95 -33.02
N LEU A 58 -29.40 25.38 -31.89
CA LEU A 58 -29.71 26.12 -30.65
C LEU A 58 -28.47 26.49 -29.85
N LEU A 59 -27.29 25.93 -30.17
CA LEU A 59 -26.05 26.41 -29.56
C LEU A 59 -25.68 27.73 -30.22
N PRO A 60 -25.41 28.78 -29.43
CA PRO A 60 -24.95 30.04 -29.99
C PRO A 60 -23.65 29.79 -30.78
N PRO A 61 -23.51 30.34 -31.99
CA PRO A 61 -22.37 30.09 -32.88
C PRO A 61 -21.05 30.59 -32.28
N ASN A 62 -21.14 31.61 -31.43
CA ASN A 62 -20.04 32.11 -30.62
C ASN A 62 -20.42 31.94 -29.14
N PHE A 63 -19.51 31.40 -28.35
CA PHE A 63 -19.58 31.53 -26.90
C PHE A 63 -18.87 32.84 -26.55
N PRO A 64 -19.60 33.92 -26.20
CA PRO A 64 -18.97 35.19 -25.88
C PRO A 64 -18.21 35.02 -24.56
N VAL A 65 -16.92 34.75 -24.66
CA VAL A 65 -16.02 34.91 -23.53
C VAL A 65 -15.74 36.40 -23.45
N PRO A 66 -16.05 37.09 -22.33
CA PRO A 66 -15.72 38.50 -22.17
C PRO A 66 -14.23 38.72 -22.46
N ASN A 67 -13.88 39.82 -23.12
CA ASN A 67 -12.47 40.15 -23.32
C ASN A 67 -11.89 40.63 -21.99
N PHE A 68 -11.14 39.78 -21.31
CA PHE A 68 -10.62 40.07 -19.98
C PHE A 68 -9.28 40.81 -20.07
N ALA A 69 -9.16 41.94 -19.37
CA ALA A 69 -7.95 42.76 -19.36
C ALA A 69 -6.79 42.12 -18.58
N ASN A 70 -7.06 41.20 -17.65
CA ASN A 70 -6.05 40.51 -16.85
C ASN A 70 -6.54 39.15 -16.33
N THR A 71 -5.60 38.35 -15.82
CA THR A 71 -5.87 37.02 -15.25
C THR A 71 -6.77 37.05 -14.02
N TYR A 72 -6.80 38.16 -13.28
CA TYR A 72 -7.71 38.34 -12.15
C TYR A 72 -9.17 38.40 -12.59
N ALA A 73 -9.48 39.17 -13.64
CA ALA A 73 -10.82 39.27 -14.20
C ALA A 73 -11.31 37.92 -14.77
N ILE A 74 -10.42 37.15 -15.41
CA ILE A 74 -10.71 35.77 -15.85
C ILE A 74 -11.09 34.91 -14.64
N ARG A 75 -10.28 34.96 -13.58
CA ARG A 75 -10.49 34.17 -12.37
C ARG A 75 -11.82 34.50 -11.70
N GLU A 76 -12.12 35.78 -11.48
CA GLU A 76 -13.38 36.22 -10.88
C GLU A 76 -14.58 35.80 -11.72
N PHE A 77 -14.51 35.95 -13.04
CA PHE A 77 -15.55 35.49 -13.94
C PHE A 77 -15.80 33.98 -13.82
N CYS A 78 -14.74 33.16 -13.83
CA CYS A 78 -14.87 31.71 -13.67
C CYS A 78 -15.48 31.35 -12.32
N LEU A 79 -15.04 32.02 -11.26
CA LEU A 79 -15.48 31.82 -9.89
C LEU A 79 -16.97 32.17 -9.69
N GLN A 80 -17.43 33.31 -10.21
CA GLN A 80 -18.83 33.75 -10.13
C GLN A 80 -19.81 32.88 -10.95
N ASN A 81 -19.30 32.20 -11.98
CA ASN A 81 -20.08 31.36 -12.87
C ASN A 81 -19.93 29.85 -12.60
N ALA A 82 -19.05 29.46 -11.67
CA ALA A 82 -18.87 28.07 -11.30
C ALA A 82 -20.10 27.53 -10.56
N SER A 83 -20.53 26.32 -10.91
CA SER A 83 -21.56 25.59 -10.18
C SER A 83 -20.99 24.69 -9.06
N LEU A 84 -19.69 24.38 -9.15
CA LEU A 84 -18.98 23.53 -8.21
C LEU A 84 -17.55 24.05 -8.06
N LEU A 85 -17.11 24.22 -6.83
CA LEU A 85 -15.80 24.75 -6.48
C LEU A 85 -15.06 23.71 -5.66
N PHE A 86 -13.86 23.34 -6.10
CA PHE A 86 -12.95 22.47 -5.36
C PHE A 86 -11.78 23.31 -4.87
N CYS A 87 -11.51 23.23 -3.58
CA CYS A 87 -10.38 23.89 -2.96
C CYS A 87 -9.97 23.13 -1.69
N THR A 88 -8.77 23.40 -1.19
CA THR A 88 -8.39 22.96 0.15
C THR A 88 -9.12 23.82 1.19
N THR A 89 -9.31 23.30 2.40
CA THR A 89 -9.95 24.06 3.49
C THR A 89 -9.25 25.39 3.77
N SER A 90 -7.91 25.43 3.74
CA SER A 90 -7.15 26.66 3.91
C SER A 90 -7.34 27.67 2.78
N SER A 91 -7.41 27.19 1.52
CA SER A 91 -7.56 28.07 0.36
C SER A 91 -8.99 28.57 0.15
N SER A 92 -9.98 27.96 0.81
CA SER A 92 -11.38 28.41 0.81
C SER A 92 -11.53 29.85 1.29
N VAL A 93 -10.57 30.39 2.05
CA VAL A 93 -10.55 31.81 2.44
C VAL A 93 -10.60 32.74 1.22
N LYS A 94 -10.08 32.31 0.07
CA LYS A 94 -10.08 33.06 -1.19
C LYS A 94 -11.45 33.11 -1.88
N LEU A 95 -12.46 32.43 -1.33
CA LEU A 95 -13.84 32.50 -1.78
C LEU A 95 -14.64 33.57 -1.02
N HIS A 96 -14.05 34.20 -0.01
CA HIS A 96 -14.58 35.44 0.60
C HIS A 96 -14.30 36.66 -0.28
N THR A 97 -14.60 36.57 -1.58
CA THR A 97 -14.44 37.71 -2.50
C THR A 97 -15.77 38.45 -2.64
N GLU A 98 -15.71 39.78 -2.71
CA GLU A 98 -16.88 40.60 -3.01
C GLU A 98 -17.51 40.22 -4.35
N GLY A 99 -18.84 40.07 -4.39
CA GLY A 99 -19.57 39.70 -5.61
C GLY A 99 -19.63 38.20 -5.91
N MET A 100 -19.03 37.34 -5.08
CA MET A 100 -19.28 35.90 -5.17
C MET A 100 -20.75 35.58 -4.85
N LYS A 101 -21.32 34.66 -5.64
CA LYS A 101 -22.65 34.12 -5.33
C LYS A 101 -22.58 33.36 -3.99
N PRO A 102 -23.57 33.53 -3.12
CA PRO A 102 -23.63 32.78 -1.86
C PRO A 102 -23.53 31.27 -2.11
N LEU A 103 -22.72 30.59 -1.31
CA LEU A 103 -22.54 29.15 -1.39
C LEU A 103 -23.48 28.51 -0.37
N HIS A 104 -24.47 27.76 -0.84
CA HIS A 104 -25.49 27.18 0.05
C HIS A 104 -25.09 25.83 0.65
N PHE A 105 -24.14 25.14 0.02
CA PHE A 105 -23.78 23.76 0.35
C PHE A 105 -22.27 23.59 0.41
N LEU A 106 -21.78 23.00 1.51
CA LEU A 106 -20.38 22.68 1.73
C LEU A 106 -20.22 21.17 1.93
N VAL A 107 -19.27 20.57 1.22
CA VAL A 107 -18.80 19.21 1.50
C VAL A 107 -17.34 19.28 1.87
N ILE A 108 -16.98 18.74 3.04
CA ILE A 108 -15.60 18.59 3.47
C ILE A 108 -15.28 17.09 3.46
N ASP A 109 -14.45 16.69 2.50
CA ASP A 109 -13.89 15.34 2.45
C ASP A 109 -12.66 15.22 3.37
N GLU A 110 -12.37 14.01 3.83
CA GLU A 110 -11.30 13.72 4.81
C GLU A 110 -11.37 14.61 6.07
N ALA A 111 -12.59 14.97 6.50
CA ALA A 111 -12.84 15.90 7.59
C ALA A 111 -12.26 15.44 8.94
N ALA A 112 -12.04 14.13 9.11
CA ALA A 112 -11.40 13.56 10.29
C ALA A 112 -9.90 13.91 10.41
N GLN A 113 -9.24 14.30 9.31
CA GLN A 113 -7.83 14.66 9.26
C GLN A 113 -7.57 16.16 9.45
N LEU A 114 -8.62 16.97 9.56
CA LEU A 114 -8.51 18.42 9.75
C LEU A 114 -8.47 18.77 11.23
N LYS A 115 -7.70 19.79 11.58
CA LYS A 115 -7.84 20.43 12.89
C LYS A 115 -9.17 21.17 12.96
N GLU A 116 -9.77 21.28 14.14
CA GLU A 116 -11.04 22.02 14.30
C GLU A 116 -10.98 23.41 13.67
N CYS A 117 -9.91 24.17 13.87
CA CYS A 117 -9.74 25.51 13.28
C CYS A 117 -9.71 25.49 11.75
N GLU A 118 -9.13 24.46 11.12
CA GLU A 118 -9.08 24.33 9.67
C GLU A 118 -10.47 24.04 9.08
N SER A 119 -11.29 23.24 9.76
CA SER A 119 -12.68 23.01 9.37
C SER A 119 -13.53 24.29 9.46
N THR A 120 -13.21 25.22 10.37
CA THR A 120 -13.97 26.47 10.51
C THR A 120 -13.76 27.47 9.37
N ILE A 121 -12.68 27.36 8.60
CA ILE A 121 -12.38 28.30 7.50
C ILE A 121 -13.50 28.26 6.45
N PRO A 122 -13.82 27.11 5.82
CA PRO A 122 -14.91 27.05 4.85
C PRO A 122 -16.29 27.21 5.48
N LEU A 123 -16.47 26.92 6.77
CA LEU A 123 -17.75 27.10 7.47
C LEU A 123 -18.15 28.57 7.64
N LYS A 124 -17.22 29.51 7.45
CA LYS A 124 -17.51 30.95 7.50
C LYS A 124 -18.02 31.51 6.17
N LEU A 125 -18.02 30.73 5.08
CA LEU A 125 -18.48 31.19 3.77
C LEU A 125 -19.93 31.68 3.83
N SER A 126 -20.22 32.76 3.11
CA SER A 126 -21.52 33.43 3.16
C SER A 126 -22.61 32.60 2.48
N GLY A 127 -23.79 32.55 3.12
CA GLY A 127 -24.98 31.88 2.59
C GLY A 127 -25.05 30.37 2.79
N LEU A 128 -24.12 29.78 3.55
CA LEU A 128 -24.15 28.34 3.86
C LEU A 128 -25.38 27.97 4.68
N HIS A 129 -26.16 27.02 4.16
CA HIS A 129 -27.30 26.42 4.86
C HIS A 129 -27.02 24.98 5.29
N HIS A 130 -26.18 24.26 4.53
CA HIS A 130 -25.88 22.85 4.78
C HIS A 130 -24.38 22.57 4.66
N ALA A 131 -23.85 21.80 5.60
CA ALA A 131 -22.48 21.30 5.58
C ALA A 131 -22.48 19.78 5.81
N ILE A 132 -21.80 19.05 4.92
CA ILE A 132 -21.57 17.61 5.05
C ILE A 132 -20.08 17.40 5.33
N LEU A 133 -19.79 16.73 6.44
CA LEU A 133 -18.44 16.31 6.81
C LEU A 133 -18.32 14.81 6.53
N VAL A 134 -17.38 14.43 5.66
CA VAL A 134 -17.08 13.04 5.32
C VAL A 134 -15.69 12.72 5.86
N GLY A 135 -15.56 11.65 6.64
CA GLY A 135 -14.29 11.25 7.22
C GLY A 135 -14.41 10.00 8.09
N ASP A 136 -13.28 9.51 8.56
CA ASP A 136 -13.18 8.32 9.40
C ASP A 136 -12.39 8.63 10.69
N GLU A 137 -13.08 8.71 11.83
CA GLU A 137 -12.44 8.99 13.11
C GLU A 137 -11.60 7.83 13.67
N ARG A 138 -11.65 6.66 13.03
CA ARG A 138 -10.81 5.50 13.35
C ARG A 138 -9.48 5.49 12.58
N GLN A 139 -9.24 6.45 11.68
CA GLN A 139 -7.97 6.66 10.96
C GLN A 139 -7.17 7.82 11.58
N LEU A 140 -6.09 8.25 10.92
CA LEU A 140 -5.14 9.22 11.50
C LEU A 140 -5.80 10.57 11.79
N PRO A 141 -5.56 11.14 12.98
CA PRO A 141 -5.95 12.51 13.29
C PRO A 141 -5.06 13.51 12.53
N ALA A 142 -5.39 14.79 12.64
CA ALA A 142 -4.57 15.85 12.06
C ALA A 142 -3.15 15.85 12.63
N MET A 143 -2.15 16.05 11.77
CA MET A 143 -0.75 16.10 12.18
C MET A 143 -0.48 17.35 13.05
N VAL A 144 0.18 17.14 14.18
CA VAL A 144 0.59 18.21 15.12
C VAL A 144 2.06 18.02 15.49
N ASN A 145 2.89 19.02 15.16
CA ASN A 145 4.33 18.96 15.42
C ASN A 145 4.68 19.18 16.90
N SER A 146 3.93 20.04 17.59
CA SER A 146 4.16 20.34 19.00
C SER A 146 3.60 19.23 19.89
N LYS A 147 4.48 18.57 20.66
CA LYS A 147 4.08 17.56 21.65
C LYS A 147 3.14 18.14 22.72
N ILE A 148 3.26 19.43 23.03
CA ILE A 148 2.38 20.11 24.00
C ILE A 148 0.97 20.22 23.40
N SER A 149 0.87 20.66 22.14
CA SER A 149 -0.41 20.78 21.43
C SER A 149 -1.06 19.43 21.16
N GLU A 150 -0.26 18.40 20.85
CA GLU A 150 -0.74 17.01 20.70
C GLU A 150 -1.36 16.52 22.02
N LYS A 151 -0.67 16.71 23.16
CA LYS A 151 -1.19 16.37 24.49
C LYS A 151 -2.46 17.15 24.85
N ALA A 152 -2.59 18.40 24.38
CA ALA A 152 -3.79 19.21 24.55
C ALA A 152 -4.95 18.79 23.62
N GLY A 153 -4.76 17.80 22.75
CA GLY A 153 -5.78 17.32 21.82
C GLY A 153 -6.00 18.21 20.60
N PHE A 154 -5.03 19.08 20.24
CA PHE A 154 -5.15 20.00 19.11
C PHE A 154 -5.34 19.31 17.75
N GLY A 155 -4.91 18.04 17.64
CA GLY A 155 -5.10 17.23 16.43
C GLY A 155 -6.50 16.64 16.27
N ARG A 156 -7.38 16.80 17.28
CA ARG A 156 -8.77 16.34 17.20
C ARG A 156 -9.53 17.16 16.16
N SER A 157 -10.23 16.46 15.28
CA SER A 157 -11.06 17.10 14.25
C SER A 157 -12.43 17.51 14.76
N LEU A 158 -13.06 18.45 14.05
CA LEU A 158 -14.46 18.80 14.28
C LEU A 158 -15.36 17.57 14.12
N PHE A 159 -15.08 16.73 13.12
CA PHE A 159 -15.80 15.49 12.88
C PHE A 159 -15.72 14.56 14.09
N GLU A 160 -14.50 14.26 14.59
CA GLU A 160 -14.31 13.41 15.76
C GLU A 160 -15.01 13.99 17.00
N ARG A 161 -14.96 15.31 17.21
CA ARG A 161 -15.65 15.96 18.34
C ARG A 161 -17.17 15.78 18.24
N LEU A 162 -17.77 16.00 17.08
CA LEU A 162 -19.22 15.82 16.89
C LEU A 162 -19.65 14.37 17.14
N VAL A 163 -18.86 13.40 16.68
CA VAL A 163 -19.10 11.97 16.96
C VAL A 163 -19.05 11.69 18.47
N LYS A 164 -18.05 12.24 19.19
CA LYS A 164 -17.94 12.09 20.66
C LYS A 164 -19.07 12.74 21.44
N LEU A 165 -19.66 13.81 20.91
CA LEU A 165 -20.83 14.48 21.48
C LEU A 165 -22.15 13.72 21.21
N GLY A 166 -22.11 12.60 20.48
CA GLY A 166 -23.28 11.77 20.22
C GLY A 166 -24.13 12.25 19.04
N TYR A 167 -23.61 13.13 18.19
CA TYR A 167 -24.30 13.47 16.94
C TYR A 167 -24.42 12.22 16.06
N LYS A 168 -25.60 12.02 15.48
CA LYS A 168 -25.85 10.90 14.57
C LYS A 168 -24.95 11.04 13.34
N LYS A 169 -24.22 9.98 13.03
CA LYS A 169 -23.44 9.85 11.79
C LYS A 169 -24.04 8.77 10.91
N HIS A 170 -23.91 8.94 9.61
CA HIS A 170 -24.25 7.92 8.63
C HIS A 170 -23.01 7.06 8.36
N LEU A 171 -23.06 5.78 8.73
CA LEU A 171 -21.97 4.84 8.44
C LEU A 171 -22.14 4.28 7.03
N LEU A 172 -21.12 4.48 6.18
CA LEU A 172 -21.00 3.73 4.93
C LEU A 172 -20.48 2.33 5.28
N ASN A 173 -21.39 1.36 5.26
CA ASN A 173 -21.17 0.04 5.86
C ASN A 173 -20.77 -1.04 4.85
N ILE A 174 -20.37 -0.68 3.62
CA ILE A 174 -19.92 -1.65 2.60
C ILE A 174 -18.53 -1.24 2.09
N GLN A 175 -17.58 -2.17 2.13
CA GLN A 175 -16.24 -1.99 1.58
C GLN A 175 -16.09 -2.75 0.26
N TYR A 176 -15.44 -2.10 -0.72
CA TYR A 176 -15.31 -2.57 -2.10
C TYR A 176 -13.86 -2.85 -2.52
N ARG A 177 -12.91 -2.77 -1.58
CA ARG A 177 -11.46 -2.72 -1.85
C ARG A 177 -10.74 -4.01 -1.49
N MET A 178 -10.88 -4.43 -0.24
CA MET A 178 -10.01 -5.42 0.39
C MET A 178 -10.58 -6.83 0.21
N HIS A 179 -9.71 -7.80 -0.03
CA HIS A 179 -10.06 -9.21 0.13
C HIS A 179 -10.62 -9.48 1.55
N PRO A 180 -11.68 -10.30 1.72
CA PRO A 180 -12.31 -10.56 3.03
C PRO A 180 -11.35 -10.99 4.15
N SER A 181 -10.31 -11.76 3.82
CA SER A 181 -9.27 -12.15 4.79
C SER A 181 -8.47 -10.97 5.37
N ILE A 182 -8.40 -9.84 4.64
CA ILE A 182 -7.74 -8.61 5.06
C ILE A 182 -8.70 -7.76 5.89
N SER A 183 -9.95 -7.57 5.42
CA SER A 183 -10.95 -6.70 6.08
C SER A 183 -11.44 -7.25 7.42
N LEU A 184 -11.38 -8.56 7.63
CA LEU A 184 -11.90 -9.24 8.82
C LEU A 184 -11.37 -8.66 10.14
N PHE A 185 -10.05 -8.52 10.29
CA PHE A 185 -9.45 -8.04 11.54
C PHE A 185 -9.74 -6.56 11.79
N PRO A 186 -9.51 -5.63 10.83
CA PRO A 186 -9.87 -4.22 11.00
C PRO A 186 -11.35 -4.01 11.32
N ASN A 187 -12.25 -4.73 10.65
CA ASN A 187 -13.69 -4.62 10.87
C ASN A 187 -14.07 -5.01 12.31
N ARG A 188 -13.54 -6.14 12.81
CA ARG A 188 -13.78 -6.60 14.18
C ARG A 188 -13.26 -5.62 15.22
N GLU A 189 -12.01 -5.18 15.07
CA GLU A 189 -11.35 -4.42 16.13
C GLU A 189 -11.64 -2.91 16.11
N PHE A 190 -11.85 -2.30 14.94
CA PHE A 190 -12.02 -0.85 14.83
C PHE A 190 -13.47 -0.42 14.56
N TYR A 191 -14.27 -1.27 13.92
CA TYR A 191 -15.63 -0.94 13.47
C TYR A 191 -16.72 -1.82 14.07
N GLY A 192 -16.40 -2.73 15.00
CA GLY A 192 -17.38 -3.55 15.71
C GLY A 192 -18.21 -4.45 14.79
N ASN A 193 -17.61 -4.99 13.72
CA ASN A 193 -18.25 -5.82 12.71
C ASN A 193 -19.39 -5.15 11.93
N GLN A 194 -19.42 -3.81 11.89
CA GLN A 194 -20.47 -3.07 11.17
C GLN A 194 -20.20 -2.93 9.67
N ILE A 195 -18.99 -3.25 9.19
CA ILE A 195 -18.63 -3.15 7.77
C ILE A 195 -18.88 -4.50 7.08
N LEU A 196 -19.45 -4.47 5.87
CA LEU A 196 -19.74 -5.62 5.03
C LEU A 196 -18.81 -5.63 3.82
N ASP A 197 -18.41 -6.81 3.39
CA ASP A 197 -17.66 -6.99 2.15
C ASP A 197 -18.63 -7.06 0.95
N ALA A 198 -18.39 -6.22 -0.05
CA ALA A 198 -19.17 -6.19 -1.29
C ALA A 198 -18.98 -7.47 -2.14
N PRO A 199 -19.89 -7.78 -3.09
CA PRO A 199 -19.77 -8.95 -3.95
C PRO A 199 -18.46 -9.00 -4.75
N ASN A 200 -18.00 -7.85 -5.27
CA ASN A 200 -16.81 -7.77 -6.13
C ASN A 200 -15.51 -8.23 -5.44
N VAL A 201 -15.42 -8.14 -4.12
CA VAL A 201 -14.24 -8.60 -3.35
C VAL A 201 -14.34 -10.07 -2.90
N LYS A 202 -15.54 -10.66 -2.98
CA LYS A 202 -15.80 -12.07 -2.64
C LYS A 202 -15.65 -13.00 -3.84
N GLU A 203 -15.65 -12.46 -5.05
CA GLU A 203 -15.46 -13.24 -6.27
C GLU A 203 -14.09 -13.91 -6.34
N ILE A 204 -14.04 -15.08 -6.96
CA ILE A 204 -12.78 -15.83 -7.18
C ILE A 204 -11.79 -15.00 -8.01
N SER A 205 -12.28 -14.19 -8.93
CA SER A 205 -11.50 -13.25 -9.77
C SER A 205 -10.69 -12.25 -8.93
N HIS A 206 -11.17 -11.91 -7.74
CA HIS A 206 -10.53 -10.99 -6.81
C HIS A 206 -9.41 -11.65 -5.99
N LYS A 207 -9.43 -12.99 -5.86
CA LYS A 207 -8.37 -13.76 -5.20
C LYS A 207 -7.17 -13.90 -6.13
N ARG A 208 -6.30 -12.90 -6.12
CA ARG A 208 -5.03 -12.90 -6.85
C ARG A 208 -3.91 -13.48 -5.99
N CYS A 209 -3.18 -14.45 -6.54
CA CYS A 209 -1.94 -14.96 -5.95
C CYS A 209 -0.76 -14.39 -6.74
N PHE A 210 0.06 -13.57 -6.09
CA PHE A 210 1.23 -12.95 -6.72
C PHE A 210 2.50 -13.79 -6.57
N LEU A 211 2.58 -14.61 -5.52
CA LEU A 211 3.68 -15.55 -5.26
C LEU A 211 3.11 -16.92 -4.89
N LYS A 212 3.90 -17.97 -5.15
CA LYS A 212 3.57 -19.35 -4.75
C LYS A 212 3.94 -19.61 -3.29
N GLY A 213 3.07 -20.34 -2.58
CA GLY A 213 3.30 -20.77 -1.20
C GLY A 213 2.32 -20.14 -0.22
N ASN A 214 1.95 -20.88 0.82
CA ASN A 214 0.93 -20.47 1.79
C ASN A 214 1.30 -19.18 2.54
N ILE A 215 2.61 -18.93 2.72
CA ILE A 215 3.14 -17.71 3.32
C ILE A 215 2.76 -16.43 2.56
N TYR A 216 2.42 -16.53 1.27
CA TYR A 216 2.05 -15.40 0.41
C TYR A 216 0.54 -15.36 0.09
N GLY A 217 -0.30 -15.82 1.02
CA GLY A 217 -1.76 -15.71 0.91
C GLY A 217 -2.27 -14.26 0.97
N SER A 218 -3.59 -14.07 0.85
CA SER A 218 -4.22 -12.74 0.89
C SER A 218 -3.99 -11.99 2.21
N TYR A 219 -3.77 -12.72 3.30
CA TYR A 219 -3.38 -12.16 4.59
C TYR A 219 -2.37 -13.10 5.23
N SER A 220 -1.19 -12.59 5.57
CA SER A 220 -0.14 -13.37 6.24
C SER A 220 0.59 -12.55 7.28
N PHE A 221 0.85 -13.16 8.44
CA PHE A 221 1.83 -12.67 9.40
C PHE A 221 3.10 -13.51 9.26
N ILE A 222 4.20 -12.87 8.88
CA ILE A 222 5.52 -13.47 8.64
C ILE A 222 6.43 -13.11 9.82
N ASN A 223 6.65 -14.09 10.70
CA ASN A 223 7.46 -13.94 11.89
C ASN A 223 8.97 -13.95 11.57
N ILE A 224 9.68 -12.92 12.04
CA ILE A 224 11.13 -12.74 11.89
C ILE A 224 11.78 -12.72 13.27
N ILE A 225 12.42 -13.85 13.62
CA ILE A 225 12.93 -14.12 14.96
C ILE A 225 14.23 -13.33 15.23
N HIS A 226 15.21 -13.40 14.32
CA HIS A 226 16.60 -12.92 14.55
C HIS A 226 16.85 -11.45 14.20
N GLY A 227 15.80 -10.67 13.93
CA GLY A 227 15.93 -9.23 13.81
C GLY A 227 16.54 -8.61 15.08
N LYS A 228 17.32 -7.53 14.96
CA LYS A 228 17.45 -6.60 16.10
C LYS A 228 17.20 -5.21 15.56
N GLU A 229 16.33 -4.47 16.25
CA GLU A 229 16.18 -3.05 16.02
C GLU A 229 17.49 -2.33 16.35
N LYS A 230 17.92 -1.44 15.46
CA LYS A 230 19.06 -0.54 15.67
C LYS A 230 18.60 0.87 15.36
N PHE A 231 19.20 1.86 16.03
CA PHE A 231 19.06 3.24 15.62
C PHE A 231 19.81 3.44 14.29
N GLY A 232 19.10 3.96 13.30
CA GLY A 232 19.65 4.47 12.05
C GLY A 232 19.79 6.00 12.11
N GLU A 233 19.82 6.60 10.93
CA GLU A 233 19.83 8.06 10.80
C GLU A 233 18.62 8.71 11.47
N LEU A 234 18.76 9.98 11.88
CA LEU A 234 17.71 10.78 12.52
C LEU A 234 17.14 10.17 13.82
N GLN A 235 17.91 9.34 14.53
CA GLN A 235 17.46 8.62 15.75
C GLN A 235 16.20 7.76 15.54
N SER A 236 15.94 7.34 14.29
CA SER A 236 14.82 6.45 13.97
C SER A 236 15.28 4.99 13.96
N LEU A 237 14.37 4.06 14.25
CA LEU A 237 14.69 2.63 14.28
C LEU A 237 14.71 2.02 12.87
N LYS A 238 15.57 1.02 12.66
CA LYS A 238 15.58 0.14 11.48
C LYS A 238 15.92 -1.29 11.88
N ASN A 239 15.48 -2.25 11.08
CA ASN A 239 15.77 -3.67 11.22
C ASN A 239 16.22 -4.23 9.86
N MET A 240 17.54 -4.37 9.70
CA MET A 240 18.14 -4.81 8.43
C MET A 240 17.79 -6.25 8.03
N VAL A 241 17.37 -7.10 8.99
CA VAL A 241 16.89 -8.45 8.67
C VAL A 241 15.52 -8.38 7.99
N GLU A 242 14.62 -7.53 8.49
CA GLU A 242 13.36 -7.23 7.81
C GLU A 242 13.61 -6.62 6.43
N VAL A 243 14.56 -5.68 6.30
CA VAL A 243 14.94 -5.09 5.00
C VAL A 243 15.37 -6.17 4.00
N ALA A 244 16.19 -7.12 4.42
CA ALA A 244 16.65 -8.20 3.54
C ALA A 244 15.52 -9.13 3.10
N VAL A 245 14.64 -9.52 4.03
CA VAL A 245 13.44 -10.33 3.73
C VAL A 245 12.53 -9.60 2.75
N ILE A 246 12.27 -8.29 2.96
CA ILE A 246 11.45 -7.47 2.06
C ILE A 246 12.08 -7.41 0.67
N ALA A 247 13.39 -7.19 0.58
CA ALA A 247 14.08 -7.12 -0.70
C ALA A 247 14.00 -8.43 -1.48
N ASP A 248 14.05 -9.58 -0.81
CA ASP A 248 13.87 -10.90 -1.43
C ASP A 248 12.43 -11.14 -1.90
N ILE A 249 11.44 -10.74 -1.10
CA ILE A 249 10.02 -10.80 -1.50
C ILE A 249 9.78 -9.93 -2.76
N VAL A 250 10.32 -8.70 -2.79
CA VAL A 250 10.21 -7.80 -3.95
C VAL A 250 10.93 -8.39 -5.17
N ALA A 251 12.10 -9.00 -4.97
CA ALA A 251 12.81 -9.69 -6.05
C ALA A 251 11.98 -10.82 -6.66
N ASN A 252 11.35 -11.64 -5.82
CA ASN A 252 10.49 -12.74 -6.25
C ASN A 252 9.24 -12.22 -6.98
N LEU A 253 8.62 -11.14 -6.50
CA LEU A 253 7.50 -10.48 -7.17
C LEU A 253 7.91 -9.97 -8.56
N PHE A 254 9.12 -9.42 -8.68
CA PHE A 254 9.66 -8.98 -9.96
C PHE A 254 9.91 -10.15 -10.91
N GLU A 255 10.48 -11.27 -10.43
CA GLU A 255 10.67 -12.49 -11.23
C GLU A 255 9.33 -13.04 -11.78
N GLU A 256 8.30 -13.14 -10.93
CA GLU A 256 6.95 -13.57 -11.33
C GLU A 256 6.27 -12.56 -12.28
N PHE A 257 6.53 -11.26 -12.12
CA PHE A 257 6.08 -10.23 -13.05
C PHE A 257 6.70 -10.43 -14.44
N ILE A 258 8.02 -10.65 -14.53
CA ILE A 258 8.70 -10.89 -15.81
C ILE A 258 8.15 -12.14 -16.51
N GLY A 259 7.82 -13.19 -15.75
CA GLY A 259 7.23 -14.42 -16.29
C GLY A 259 5.77 -14.29 -16.74
N SER A 260 4.95 -13.53 -16.00
CA SER A 260 3.49 -13.47 -16.23
C SER A 260 3.00 -12.23 -16.97
N LYS A 261 3.78 -11.14 -16.96
CA LYS A 261 3.42 -9.78 -17.45
C LYS A 261 2.11 -9.24 -16.89
N LYS A 262 1.69 -9.69 -15.71
CA LYS A 262 0.47 -9.19 -15.05
C LYS A 262 0.78 -7.93 -14.27
N LYS A 263 0.00 -6.88 -14.52
CA LYS A 263 0.11 -5.63 -13.78
C LYS A 263 -0.02 -5.88 -12.27
N VAL A 264 0.94 -5.35 -11.51
CA VAL A 264 0.99 -5.43 -10.05
C VAL A 264 1.55 -4.14 -9.46
N SER A 265 0.90 -3.67 -8.41
CA SER A 265 1.34 -2.51 -7.65
C SER A 265 1.64 -2.91 -6.20
N ILE A 266 2.80 -2.50 -5.69
CA ILE A 266 3.35 -2.97 -4.42
C ILE A 266 3.62 -1.77 -3.52
N GLY A 267 3.01 -1.75 -2.34
CA GLY A 267 3.27 -0.76 -1.31
C GLY A 267 4.04 -1.37 -0.14
N ILE A 268 5.16 -0.76 0.22
CA ILE A 268 5.95 -1.15 1.39
C ILE A 268 5.82 -0.05 2.44
N ILE A 269 5.27 -0.42 3.60
CA ILE A 269 4.89 0.53 4.65
C ILE A 269 5.67 0.21 5.91
N SER A 270 6.19 1.25 6.57
CA SER A 270 6.82 1.13 7.89
C SER A 270 6.56 2.37 8.75
N PRO A 271 6.40 2.23 10.08
CA PRO A 271 6.25 3.38 10.97
C PRO A 271 7.53 4.23 11.14
N TYR A 272 8.70 3.71 10.75
CA TYR A 272 9.99 4.35 11.02
C TYR A 272 10.67 4.86 9.75
N LYS A 273 11.05 6.15 9.73
CA LYS A 273 11.68 6.78 8.56
C LYS A 273 13.02 6.14 8.19
N ALA A 274 13.85 5.78 9.18
CA ALA A 274 15.11 5.07 8.92
C ALA A 274 14.91 3.69 8.27
N GLN A 275 13.80 3.00 8.58
CA GLN A 275 13.45 1.75 7.90
C GLN A 275 13.02 2.01 6.46
N VAL A 276 12.20 3.03 6.21
CA VAL A 276 11.76 3.42 4.85
C VAL A 276 12.98 3.69 3.95
N LEU A 277 13.92 4.50 4.42
CA LEU A 277 15.15 4.81 3.68
C LEU A 277 15.99 3.55 3.41
N ALA A 278 16.22 2.72 4.43
CA ALA A 278 16.99 1.48 4.28
C ALA A 278 16.36 0.50 3.29
N ILE A 279 15.02 0.42 3.25
CA ILE A 279 14.30 -0.38 2.25
C ILE A 279 14.50 0.22 0.86
N GLN A 280 14.25 1.53 0.70
CA GLN A 280 14.42 2.22 -0.59
C GLN A 280 15.79 1.97 -1.19
N GLU A 281 16.85 2.14 -0.39
CA GLU A 281 18.24 1.87 -0.78
C GLU A 281 18.47 0.42 -1.23
N LYS A 282 17.90 -0.57 -0.52
CA LYS A 282 18.11 -2.00 -0.87
C LYS A 282 17.36 -2.42 -2.14
N ILE A 283 16.24 -1.77 -2.47
CA ILE A 283 15.38 -2.15 -3.61
C ILE A 283 15.41 -1.15 -4.78
N VAL A 284 16.37 -0.21 -4.81
CA VAL A 284 16.49 0.81 -5.88
C VAL A 284 16.40 0.19 -7.28
N LYS A 285 17.08 -0.94 -7.51
CA LYS A 285 17.09 -1.64 -8.81
C LYS A 285 15.70 -2.06 -9.32
N TYR A 286 14.74 -2.29 -8.42
CA TYR A 286 13.35 -2.64 -8.77
C TYR A 286 12.46 -1.41 -8.89
N SER A 287 12.82 -0.32 -8.22
CA SER A 287 12.06 0.94 -8.22
C SER A 287 12.34 1.76 -9.49
N SER A 288 13.57 1.71 -10.01
CA SER A 288 13.98 2.47 -11.21
C SER A 288 13.48 1.89 -12.53
N ASN A 289 13.11 0.60 -12.56
CA ASN A 289 12.52 -0.06 -13.73
C ASN A 289 11.00 0.19 -13.72
N SER A 290 10.60 1.44 -13.92
CA SER A 290 9.19 1.81 -14.03
C SER A 290 8.64 1.44 -15.41
N ASP A 291 8.56 0.13 -15.70
CA ASP A 291 7.61 -0.35 -16.68
C ASP A 291 6.21 -0.12 -16.08
N GLY A 292 5.27 0.48 -16.81
CA GLY A 292 4.02 1.00 -16.23
C GLY A 292 3.14 -0.04 -15.52
N ASP A 293 3.46 -1.31 -15.71
CA ASP A 293 2.77 -2.47 -15.17
C ASP A 293 3.40 -3.05 -13.88
N PHE A 294 4.60 -2.63 -13.48
CA PHE A 294 5.20 -3.02 -12.19
C PHE A 294 5.64 -1.78 -11.41
N SER A 295 4.94 -1.48 -10.31
CA SER A 295 5.26 -0.33 -9.46
C SER A 295 5.55 -0.75 -8.02
N VAL A 296 6.58 -0.14 -7.44
CA VAL A 296 6.93 -0.31 -6.02
C VAL A 296 7.00 1.05 -5.34
N SER A 297 6.20 1.25 -4.29
CA SER A 297 6.18 2.47 -3.49
C SER A 297 6.59 2.16 -2.06
N VAL A 298 7.57 2.91 -1.51
CA VAL A 298 8.02 2.73 -0.11
C VAL A 298 7.76 4.03 0.64
N ARG A 299 6.89 4.00 1.66
CA ARG A 299 6.51 5.20 2.42
C ARG A 299 6.27 4.88 3.90
N SER A 300 6.17 5.94 4.71
CA SER A 300 5.68 5.80 6.08
C SER A 300 4.16 5.56 6.11
N ILE A 301 3.63 5.11 7.25
CA ILE A 301 2.16 4.95 7.44
C ILE A 301 1.44 6.27 7.12
N ASP A 302 1.92 7.37 7.70
CA ASP A 302 1.33 8.71 7.54
C ASP A 302 1.42 9.17 6.06
N GLY A 303 2.49 8.82 5.34
CA GLY A 303 2.65 9.14 3.92
C GLY A 303 1.89 8.22 2.94
N PHE A 304 1.26 7.16 3.45
CA PHE A 304 0.44 6.22 2.67
C PHE A 304 -1.06 6.48 2.83
N GLN A 305 -1.44 7.50 3.59
CA GLN A 305 -2.84 7.85 3.77
C GLN A 305 -3.51 8.21 2.43
N GLY A 306 -4.71 7.68 2.18
CA GLY A 306 -5.40 7.80 0.89
C GLY A 306 -4.85 6.92 -0.25
N GLY A 307 -3.66 6.32 -0.07
CA GLY A 307 -3.11 5.35 -1.03
C GLY A 307 -3.71 3.95 -0.88
N GLU A 308 -3.65 3.18 -1.96
CA GLU A 308 -3.99 1.75 -2.01
C GLU A 308 -3.05 1.04 -3.01
N GLU A 309 -2.71 -0.22 -2.75
CA GLU A 309 -1.92 -1.03 -3.67
C GLU A 309 -2.45 -2.47 -3.71
N ASP A 310 -2.12 -3.21 -4.76
CA ASP A 310 -2.52 -4.60 -4.91
C ASP A 310 -1.91 -5.49 -3.82
N VAL A 311 -0.62 -5.30 -3.55
CA VAL A 311 0.13 -5.99 -2.49
C VAL A 311 0.70 -4.97 -1.50
N ILE A 312 0.47 -5.17 -0.20
CA ILE A 312 1.12 -4.39 0.86
C ILE A 312 2.04 -5.27 1.68
N ILE A 313 3.28 -4.82 1.83
CA ILE A 313 4.26 -5.40 2.74
C ILE A 313 4.45 -4.43 3.90
N PHE A 314 4.05 -4.83 5.11
CA PHE A 314 4.14 -3.99 6.29
C PHE A 314 5.29 -4.43 7.21
N SER A 315 6.30 -3.58 7.37
CA SER A 315 7.46 -3.81 8.25
C SER A 315 7.22 -3.17 9.61
N THR A 316 7.10 -3.99 10.65
CA THR A 316 6.89 -3.54 12.03
C THR A 316 8.17 -3.04 12.70
N VAL A 317 9.35 -3.49 12.25
CA VAL A 317 10.70 -3.14 12.73
C VAL A 317 11.02 -3.62 14.15
N ARG A 318 10.03 -3.58 15.06
CA ARG A 318 10.25 -3.75 16.49
C ARG A 318 10.63 -5.17 16.85
N ASN A 319 11.79 -5.31 17.48
CA ASN A 319 12.30 -6.58 17.98
C ASN A 319 13.08 -6.33 19.28
N ASN A 320 12.41 -6.51 20.42
CA ASN A 320 12.97 -6.31 21.75
C ASN A 320 12.27 -7.17 22.81
N ASN A 321 13.02 -7.55 23.85
CA ASN A 321 12.52 -8.41 24.93
C ASN A 321 11.47 -7.73 25.83
N LYS A 322 11.36 -6.40 25.79
CA LYS A 322 10.47 -5.60 26.64
C LYS A 322 9.04 -5.51 26.08
N GLY A 323 8.79 -5.98 24.85
CA GLY A 323 7.51 -5.81 24.18
C GLY A 323 7.19 -4.36 23.80
N SER A 324 8.18 -3.47 23.78
CA SER A 324 7.96 -2.07 23.43
C SER A 324 7.69 -1.94 21.95
N VAL A 325 6.56 -1.30 21.59
CA VAL A 325 6.15 -1.10 20.19
C VAL A 325 6.11 0.37 19.75
N GLY A 326 6.16 1.32 20.69
CA GLY A 326 6.33 2.75 20.39
C GLY A 326 5.25 3.27 19.45
N PHE A 327 5.64 3.80 18.28
CA PHE A 327 4.74 4.35 17.26
C PHE A 327 3.62 3.41 16.80
N LEU A 328 3.87 2.10 16.86
CA LEU A 328 2.88 1.06 16.54
C LEU A 328 1.73 0.96 17.55
N SER A 329 1.85 1.52 18.75
CA SER A 329 0.78 1.45 19.77
C SER A 329 -0.51 2.19 19.37
N SER A 330 -0.43 3.12 18.42
CA SER A 330 -1.60 3.85 17.92
C SER A 330 -2.54 2.93 17.14
N CYS A 331 -3.78 2.85 17.60
CA CYS A 331 -4.83 2.10 16.90
C CYS A 331 -5.16 2.70 15.53
N GLN A 332 -5.13 4.04 15.41
CA GLN A 332 -5.37 4.72 14.13
C GLN A 332 -4.31 4.36 13.08
N ARG A 333 -3.03 4.37 13.46
CA ARG A 333 -1.92 3.96 12.57
C ARG A 333 -2.02 2.49 12.16
N ALA A 334 -2.37 1.62 13.11
CA ALA A 334 -2.62 0.21 12.81
C ALA A 334 -3.77 0.06 11.80
N ASN A 335 -4.90 0.75 12.02
CA ASN A 335 -6.03 0.71 11.10
C ASN A 335 -5.66 1.19 9.69
N VAL A 336 -4.93 2.31 9.58
CA VAL A 336 -4.44 2.77 8.26
C VAL A 336 -3.55 1.72 7.62
N ALA A 337 -2.51 1.24 8.29
CA ALA A 337 -1.55 0.27 7.74
C ALA A 337 -2.22 -1.04 7.26
N LEU A 338 -3.21 -1.53 8.00
CA LEU A 338 -3.89 -2.80 7.70
C LEU A 338 -4.94 -2.69 6.58
N THR A 339 -5.32 -1.47 6.17
CA THR A 339 -6.41 -1.23 5.20
C THR A 339 -5.93 -0.68 3.85
N ARG A 340 -4.61 -0.76 3.58
CA ARG A 340 -4.01 -0.27 2.33
C ARG A 340 -4.01 -1.29 1.18
N ALA A 341 -4.13 -2.58 1.51
CA ALA A 341 -4.03 -3.67 0.55
C ALA A 341 -5.36 -3.98 -0.12
N ARG A 342 -5.34 -4.19 -1.44
CA ARG A 342 -6.51 -4.71 -2.17
C ARG A 342 -6.56 -6.23 -2.11
N HIS A 343 -5.47 -6.90 -2.49
CA HIS A 343 -5.47 -8.35 -2.70
C HIS A 343 -4.61 -9.12 -1.70
N SER A 344 -3.46 -8.58 -1.28
CA SER A 344 -2.54 -9.28 -0.37
C SER A 344 -1.90 -8.33 0.65
N LEU A 345 -1.98 -8.70 1.92
CA LEU A 345 -1.32 -8.01 3.03
C LEU A 345 -0.36 -8.96 3.74
N TRP A 346 0.94 -8.64 3.69
CA TRP A 346 1.99 -9.41 4.34
C TRP A 346 2.66 -8.57 5.43
N ILE A 347 2.46 -8.98 6.69
CA ILE A 347 2.96 -8.28 7.87
C ILE A 347 4.24 -8.96 8.33
N LEU A 348 5.34 -8.22 8.34
CA LEU A 348 6.65 -8.70 8.78
C LEU A 348 6.95 -8.14 10.17
N GLY A 349 7.22 -9.03 11.12
CA GLY A 349 7.50 -8.61 12.47
C GLY A 349 7.95 -9.71 13.41
N ASN A 350 8.30 -9.32 14.63
CA ASN A 350 8.73 -10.26 15.65
C ASN A 350 7.56 -10.61 16.59
N GLU A 351 7.13 -11.86 16.55
CA GLU A 351 6.01 -12.38 17.35
C GLU A 351 6.23 -12.15 18.86
N SER A 352 7.41 -12.47 19.39
CA SER A 352 7.73 -12.34 20.82
C SER A 352 7.55 -10.89 21.31
N THR A 353 7.98 -9.92 20.52
CA THR A 353 7.86 -8.49 20.83
C THR A 353 6.41 -8.02 20.74
N LEU A 354 5.71 -8.34 19.65
CA LEU A 354 4.34 -7.87 19.42
C LEU A 354 3.33 -8.51 20.38
N SER A 355 3.49 -9.80 20.70
CA SER A 355 2.64 -10.52 21.66
C SER A 355 2.77 -9.98 23.08
N LYS A 356 3.96 -9.50 23.47
CA LYS A 356 4.22 -8.89 24.79
C LYS A 356 3.81 -7.42 24.88
N SER A 357 3.40 -6.81 23.76
CA SER A 357 3.19 -5.36 23.70
C SER A 357 1.98 -4.84 24.47
N GLY A 358 1.04 -5.71 24.85
CA GLY A 358 -0.24 -5.31 25.45
C GLY A 358 -1.12 -4.45 24.54
N SER A 359 -0.75 -4.29 23.26
CA SER A 359 -1.44 -3.44 22.28
C SER A 359 -2.31 -4.25 21.32
N ILE A 360 -2.92 -3.56 20.35
CA ILE A 360 -3.69 -4.18 19.25
C ILE A 360 -2.88 -5.25 18.49
N TRP A 361 -1.55 -5.11 18.43
CA TRP A 361 -0.66 -6.06 17.77
C TRP A 361 -0.63 -7.43 18.44
N ARG A 362 -0.84 -7.51 19.77
CA ARG A 362 -1.00 -8.80 20.46
C ARG A 362 -2.22 -9.54 19.92
N LYS A 363 -3.35 -8.84 19.79
CA LYS A 363 -4.58 -9.42 19.24
C LYS A 363 -4.39 -9.83 17.77
N LEU A 364 -3.69 -9.01 17.00
CA LEU A 364 -3.39 -9.29 15.60
C LEU A 364 -2.58 -10.59 15.44
N VAL A 365 -1.55 -10.79 16.27
CA VAL A 365 -0.75 -12.02 16.23
C VAL A 365 -1.58 -13.25 16.63
N SER A 366 -2.42 -13.14 17.67
CA SER A 366 -3.34 -14.23 18.07
C SER A 366 -4.29 -14.58 16.92
N ASP A 367 -4.91 -13.57 16.33
CA ASP A 367 -5.84 -13.72 15.21
C ASP A 367 -5.18 -14.37 13.99
N ALA A 368 -3.95 -13.98 13.65
CA ALA A 368 -3.22 -14.60 12.55
C ALA A 368 -2.94 -16.09 12.82
N LYS A 369 -2.64 -16.46 14.07
CA LYS A 369 -2.44 -17.88 14.46
C LYS A 369 -3.73 -18.67 14.42
N GLU A 370 -4.81 -18.14 14.99
CA GLU A 370 -6.15 -18.76 15.00
C GLU A 370 -6.66 -19.02 13.59
N ARG A 371 -6.38 -18.10 12.65
CA ARG A 371 -6.76 -18.24 11.24
C ARG A 371 -5.78 -19.08 10.40
N GLY A 372 -4.74 -19.67 11.00
CA GLY A 372 -3.71 -20.43 10.28
C GLY A 372 -2.93 -19.60 9.25
N CYS A 373 -2.85 -18.28 9.46
CA CYS A 373 -2.18 -17.32 8.58
C CYS A 373 -0.86 -16.79 9.18
N PHE A 374 -0.33 -17.48 10.20
CA PHE A 374 0.94 -17.17 10.85
C PHE A 374 2.02 -18.11 10.32
N TYR A 375 3.14 -17.56 9.88
CA TYR A 375 4.24 -18.31 9.27
C TYR A 375 5.58 -17.83 9.83
N ASN A 376 6.55 -18.74 9.98
CA ASN A 376 7.90 -18.34 10.32
C ASN A 376 8.73 -18.15 9.04
N ALA A 377 9.39 -17.00 8.90
CA ALA A 377 10.19 -16.71 7.70
C ALA A 377 11.35 -17.71 7.49
N ASN A 378 11.82 -18.35 8.56
CA ASN A 378 12.90 -19.35 8.51
C ASN A 378 12.45 -20.74 8.04
N GLU A 379 11.15 -20.97 7.84
CA GLU A 379 10.62 -22.21 7.25
C GLU A 379 10.59 -22.13 5.72
N ASP A 380 10.56 -20.92 5.16
CA ASP A 380 10.73 -20.70 3.73
C ASP A 380 12.22 -20.67 3.36
N LYS A 381 12.61 -21.48 2.38
CA LYS A 381 14.02 -21.64 1.99
C LYS A 381 14.66 -20.34 1.47
N ARG A 382 13.94 -19.54 0.68
CA ARG A 382 14.46 -18.29 0.10
C ARG A 382 14.60 -17.23 1.19
N LEU A 383 13.56 -17.07 2.02
CA LEU A 383 13.58 -16.12 3.13
C LEU A 383 14.63 -16.49 4.18
N ALA A 384 14.81 -17.77 4.50
CA ALA A 384 15.85 -18.24 5.42
C ALA A 384 17.26 -17.87 4.90
N GLN A 385 17.53 -18.06 3.61
CA GLN A 385 18.81 -17.66 3.00
C GLN A 385 19.04 -16.15 3.10
N SER A 386 18.00 -15.35 2.85
CA SER A 386 18.05 -13.89 2.97
C SER A 386 18.30 -13.42 4.40
N ILE A 387 17.69 -14.07 5.39
CA ILE A 387 17.94 -13.81 6.82
C ILE A 387 19.39 -14.13 7.17
N ILE A 388 19.90 -15.28 6.72
CA ILE A 388 21.30 -15.70 6.96
C ILE A 388 22.27 -14.68 6.36
N ALA A 389 22.08 -14.28 5.11
CA ALA A 389 22.92 -13.29 4.44
C ALA A 389 22.94 -11.96 5.21
N ALA A 390 21.77 -11.49 5.68
CA ALA A 390 21.68 -10.27 6.48
C ALA A 390 22.38 -10.40 7.84
N LEU A 391 22.27 -11.54 8.52
CA LEU A 391 22.94 -11.77 9.80
C LEU A 391 24.47 -11.81 9.65
N LEU A 392 24.97 -12.35 8.54
CA LEU A 392 26.38 -12.33 8.15
C LEU A 392 26.87 -10.91 7.89
N GLU A 393 26.11 -10.09 7.14
CA GLU A 393 26.43 -8.68 6.91
C GLU A 393 26.50 -7.88 8.22
N LEU A 394 25.65 -8.21 9.20
CA LEU A 394 25.58 -7.51 10.49
C LEU A 394 26.58 -8.02 11.54
N ASN A 395 27.46 -8.97 11.19
CA ASN A 395 28.43 -9.61 12.08
C ASN A 395 27.81 -10.21 13.36
N LYS A 396 26.57 -10.74 13.28
CA LYS A 396 25.86 -11.36 14.41
C LYS A 396 26.04 -12.88 14.44
N LEU A 397 27.29 -13.31 14.52
CA LEU A 397 27.66 -14.72 14.34
C LEU A 397 27.28 -15.59 15.53
N ASP A 398 27.24 -15.02 16.74
CA ASP A 398 26.81 -15.74 17.95
C ASP A 398 25.37 -16.28 17.83
N THR A 399 24.52 -15.56 17.09
CA THR A 399 23.13 -16.00 16.81
C THR A 399 23.09 -17.14 15.78
N LEU A 400 24.08 -17.21 14.88
CA LEU A 400 24.20 -18.25 13.85
C LEU A 400 24.85 -19.55 14.36
N LEU A 401 25.61 -19.49 15.46
CA LEU A 401 26.36 -20.62 16.03
C LEU A 401 25.67 -21.31 17.22
N GLN A 402 24.42 -20.95 17.52
CA GLN A 402 23.56 -21.66 18.47
C GLN A 402 23.04 -22.97 17.86
N MET A 403 22.83 -24.00 18.69
CA MET A 403 22.42 -25.34 18.24
C MET A 403 21.08 -25.37 17.48
N ASP A 404 20.21 -24.41 17.78
CA ASP A 404 18.91 -24.21 17.14
C ASP A 404 18.91 -23.07 16.12
N SER A 405 20.08 -22.63 15.64
CA SER A 405 20.12 -21.54 14.68
C SER A 405 19.41 -21.93 13.38
N ASP A 406 18.65 -20.98 12.83
CA ASP A 406 17.91 -21.14 11.58
C ASP A 406 18.80 -21.60 10.42
N LEU A 407 20.13 -21.41 10.55
CA LEU A 407 21.15 -21.75 9.57
C LEU A 407 21.34 -23.27 9.40
N PHE A 408 21.11 -24.06 10.45
CA PHE A 408 21.30 -25.53 10.42
C PHE A 408 20.01 -26.32 10.68
N ARG A 409 18.92 -25.67 11.09
CA ARG A 409 17.66 -26.34 11.40
C ARG A 409 17.06 -27.09 10.21
N MET A 410 17.19 -26.54 9.00
CA MET A 410 16.72 -27.17 7.75
C MET A 410 17.85 -27.88 6.97
N ALA A 411 19.06 -27.92 7.52
CA ALA A 411 20.19 -28.53 6.85
C ALA A 411 20.05 -30.05 6.82
N ARG A 412 20.57 -30.69 5.76
CA ARG A 412 20.55 -32.15 5.60
C ARG A 412 21.29 -32.85 6.74
N TRP A 413 22.33 -32.22 7.28
CA TRP A 413 23.14 -32.73 8.38
C TRP A 413 23.05 -31.78 9.58
N LYS A 414 22.77 -32.32 10.77
CA LYS A 414 22.86 -31.55 12.02
C LYS A 414 24.31 -31.17 12.26
N VAL A 415 24.55 -29.89 12.52
CA VAL A 415 25.90 -29.36 12.80
C VAL A 415 26.01 -29.08 14.28
N PHE A 416 27.00 -29.71 14.92
CA PHE A 416 27.33 -29.48 16.33
C PHE A 416 28.59 -28.64 16.42
N PHE A 417 28.53 -27.58 17.23
CA PHE A 417 29.68 -26.71 17.47
C PHE A 417 30.23 -26.97 18.87
N SER A 418 31.51 -27.32 18.96
CA SER A 418 32.21 -27.38 20.25
C SER A 418 32.42 -25.98 20.82
N ASP A 419 32.54 -25.87 22.14
CA ASP A 419 32.83 -24.59 22.80
C ASP A 419 34.19 -24.02 22.40
N ASN A 420 35.13 -24.88 22.01
CA ASN A 420 36.42 -24.47 21.47
C ASN A 420 36.26 -23.85 20.08
N PHE A 421 35.44 -24.45 19.20
CA PHE A 421 35.13 -23.87 17.90
C PHE A 421 34.47 -22.49 18.06
N ARG A 422 33.47 -22.38 18.94
CA ARG A 422 32.81 -21.10 19.24
C ARG A 422 33.79 -20.04 19.74
N ARG A 423 34.68 -20.40 20.67
CA ARG A 423 35.73 -19.49 21.18
C ARG A 423 36.72 -19.07 20.08
N SER A 424 37.15 -19.99 19.23
CA SER A 424 38.02 -19.67 18.08
C SER A 424 37.32 -18.75 17.08
N MET A 425 36.03 -19.01 16.82
CA MET A 425 35.21 -18.20 15.92
C MET A 425 34.97 -16.79 16.48
N ALA A 426 34.81 -16.66 17.81
CA ALA A 426 34.71 -15.38 18.49
C ALA A 426 36.04 -14.58 18.51
N LYS A 427 37.20 -15.26 18.41
CA LYS A 427 38.54 -14.65 18.40
C LYS A 427 39.02 -14.17 17.03
N LEU A 428 38.42 -14.62 15.93
CA LEU A 428 38.88 -14.28 14.57
C LEU A 428 38.57 -12.81 14.22
N GLU A 429 39.46 -11.85 14.32
CA GLU A 429 39.07 -10.44 14.08
C GLU A 429 38.59 -10.15 12.64
N ASP A 430 39.02 -10.95 11.67
CA ASP A 430 38.70 -10.81 10.25
C ASP A 430 37.28 -11.27 9.90
N VAL A 431 36.42 -10.32 9.58
CA VAL A 431 35.00 -10.51 9.25
C VAL A 431 34.80 -11.25 7.93
N GLU A 432 35.66 -11.05 6.92
CA GLU A 432 35.58 -11.79 5.65
C GLU A 432 35.82 -13.29 5.88
N ILE A 433 36.85 -13.64 6.64
CA ILE A 433 37.17 -15.04 6.95
C ILE A 433 36.03 -15.67 7.74
N ARG A 434 35.43 -14.95 8.71
CA ARG A 434 34.26 -15.45 9.44
C ARG A 434 33.08 -15.76 8.52
N LYS A 435 32.80 -14.88 7.55
CA LYS A 435 31.73 -15.07 6.57
C LYS A 435 31.99 -16.28 5.67
N GLU A 436 33.22 -16.47 5.22
CA GLU A 436 33.61 -17.63 4.42
C GLU A 436 33.43 -18.95 5.18
N VAL A 437 33.87 -19.00 6.44
CA VAL A 437 33.73 -20.20 7.29
C VAL A 437 32.26 -20.57 7.48
N ILE A 438 31.39 -19.59 7.81
CA ILE A 438 29.96 -19.88 7.98
C ILE A 438 29.27 -20.24 6.65
N SER A 439 29.63 -19.58 5.55
CA SER A 439 29.15 -19.94 4.21
C SER A 439 29.54 -21.37 3.82
N LEU A 440 30.76 -21.78 4.16
CA LEU A 440 31.23 -23.14 3.94
C LEU A 440 30.48 -24.13 4.82
N LEU A 441 30.27 -23.84 6.11
CA LEU A 441 29.49 -24.67 7.02
C LEU A 441 28.04 -24.84 6.54
N ALA A 442 27.41 -23.75 6.07
CA ALA A 442 26.08 -23.79 5.46
C ALA A 442 26.06 -24.71 4.23
N LYS A 443 27.06 -24.62 3.35
CA LYS A 443 27.18 -25.48 2.17
C LYS A 443 27.38 -26.95 2.55
N LEU A 444 28.31 -27.23 3.46
CA LEU A 444 28.63 -28.58 3.93
C LEU A 444 27.43 -29.23 4.61
N SER A 445 26.73 -28.49 5.48
CA SER A 445 25.52 -28.98 6.16
C SER A 445 24.39 -29.32 5.20
N ASN A 446 24.35 -28.68 4.02
CA ASN A 446 23.41 -28.98 2.94
C ASN A 446 23.93 -30.03 1.94
N GLY A 447 25.04 -30.70 2.24
CA GLY A 447 25.58 -31.82 1.46
C GLY A 447 26.47 -31.42 0.29
N TRP A 448 26.93 -30.17 0.24
CA TRP A 448 27.96 -29.76 -0.74
C TRP A 448 29.27 -30.51 -0.47
N ARG A 449 29.88 -31.06 -1.51
CA ARG A 449 31.25 -31.61 -1.49
C ARG A 449 32.07 -30.88 -2.53
N GLN A 450 33.30 -30.53 -2.17
CA GLN A 450 34.25 -29.91 -3.10
C GLN A 450 34.60 -30.94 -4.19
N SER A 451 34.32 -30.63 -5.46
CA SER A 451 34.70 -31.53 -6.56
C SER A 451 36.23 -31.56 -6.63
N GLY A 452 36.79 -32.77 -6.70
CA GLY A 452 38.22 -33.00 -6.61
C GLY A 452 39.00 -32.37 -7.76
N LYS A 453 39.47 -31.14 -7.57
CA LYS A 453 40.68 -30.64 -8.22
C LYS A 453 41.54 -29.94 -7.17
N LYS A 454 42.62 -30.61 -6.78
CA LYS A 454 43.69 -30.09 -5.91
C LYS A 454 44.21 -28.75 -6.47
N LYS A 455 43.77 -27.62 -5.92
CA LYS A 455 44.58 -26.41 -5.86
C LYS A 455 45.20 -26.37 -4.46
N ARG A 456 46.53 -26.54 -4.40
CA ARG A 456 47.33 -26.29 -3.19
C ARG A 456 47.06 -24.85 -2.73
N MET A 457 46.17 -24.66 -1.75
CA MET A 457 46.18 -23.46 -0.92
C MET A 457 47.35 -23.61 0.05
N LYS A 458 48.18 -22.55 0.14
CA LYS A 458 49.33 -22.48 1.04
C LYS A 458 48.87 -22.77 2.47
N SER A 459 49.67 -23.58 3.16
CA SER A 459 49.53 -23.97 4.56
C SER A 459 49.39 -22.76 5.48
N GLN A 460 48.21 -22.58 6.05
CA GLN A 460 48.05 -22.04 7.40
C GLN A 460 47.44 -23.16 8.23
N ASP A 461 48.23 -23.73 9.13
CA ASP A 461 47.96 -24.96 9.91
C ASP A 461 46.71 -24.90 10.82
N GLY A 462 45.98 -23.78 10.84
CA GLY A 462 44.69 -23.65 11.52
C GLY A 462 43.47 -24.08 10.70
N PHE A 463 43.56 -24.16 9.37
CA PHE A 463 42.37 -24.36 8.51
C PHE A 463 41.94 -25.82 8.38
N PHE A 464 42.90 -26.76 8.42
CA PHE A 464 42.62 -28.20 8.27
C PHE A 464 42.16 -28.89 9.55
N SER A 465 42.38 -28.29 10.73
CA SER A 465 41.89 -28.82 12.00
C SER A 465 40.37 -28.65 12.15
N ILE A 466 39.78 -27.63 11.51
CA ILE A 466 38.32 -27.37 11.53
C ILE A 466 37.55 -28.42 10.74
N VAL A 467 38.11 -28.95 9.64
CA VAL A 467 37.41 -29.91 8.78
C VAL A 467 37.47 -31.34 9.36
N ARG A 468 38.53 -31.71 10.10
CA ARG A 468 38.62 -33.01 10.77
C ARG A 468 37.71 -33.15 11.98
N ALA A 469 37.36 -32.04 12.66
CA ALA A 469 36.47 -32.08 13.82
C ALA A 469 34.98 -32.27 13.48
N ILE A 470 34.59 -32.19 12.21
CA ILE A 470 33.20 -32.36 11.75
C ILE A 470 32.89 -33.85 11.46
N TRP A 471 33.91 -34.70 11.38
CA TRP A 471 33.78 -36.14 11.18
C TRP A 471 34.54 -36.89 12.27
N GLY A 472 33.91 -36.96 13.44
CA GLY A 472 34.21 -37.86 14.55
C GLY A 472 32.90 -38.39 15.10
#